data_AF-A0AAX6ND30-F1
#
_entry.id   AF-A0AAX6ND30-F1
#
_cell.length_a   1.000
_cell.length_b   1.000
_cell.length_c   1.000
_cell.angle_alpha   90.00
_cell.angle_beta   90.00
_cell.angle_gamma   90.00
#
_symmetry.space_group_name_H-M   'P 1'
#
loop_
_entity.id
_entity.type
_entity.pdbx_description
1 polymer ?
#
loop_
_entity_poly.entity_id
_entity_poly.type
_entity_poly.pdbx_seq_one_letter_code
_entity_poly.pdbx_strand_id
1 'polypeptide(L)' 'MENGGESIISNTSMQILLKQNPNELHYLEAVLGITESEKGLLRTAERGEALMYVGQNKTLVKITANDFEHQLCISGAEE' A
#
# COMPACT_ATOMS: atom_id res chain seq x y z
N MET A 1 -6.18 -16.91 -19.47
CA MET A 1 -4.88 -16.23 -19.59
C MET A 1 -4.34 -16.15 -18.19
N GLU A 2 -3.22 -16.80 -17.93
CA GLU A 2 -2.53 -16.73 -16.64
C GLU A 2 -1.90 -15.33 -16.59
N ASN A 3 -2.55 -14.41 -15.90
CA ASN A 3 -2.12 -13.02 -15.85
C ASN A 3 -0.90 -12.94 -14.94
N GLY A 4 0.30 -12.85 -15.52
CA GLY A 4 1.57 -12.78 -14.76
C GLY A 4 1.65 -11.66 -13.72
N GLY A 5 0.74 -10.68 -13.75
CA GLY A 5 0.61 -9.65 -12.72
C GLY A 5 0.24 -10.21 -11.33
N GLU A 6 -0.63 -11.21 -11.24
CA GLU A 6 -0.97 -11.84 -9.96
C GLU A 6 0.26 -12.54 -9.35
N SER A 7 1.03 -13.23 -10.19
CA SER A 7 2.27 -13.89 -9.80
C SER A 7 3.35 -12.92 -9.33
N ILE A 8 3.40 -11.69 -9.86
CA ILE A 8 4.32 -10.66 -9.39
C ILE A 8 3.93 -10.20 -7.99
N ILE A 9 2.64 -9.94 -7.77
CA ILE A 9 2.12 -9.47 -6.49
C ILE A 9 2.31 -10.54 -5.40
N SER A 10 1.98 -11.80 -5.70
CA SER A 10 2.05 -12.92 -4.75
C SER A 10 3.47 -13.34 -4.39
N ASN A 11 4.43 -13.22 -5.30
CA ASN A 11 5.85 -13.53 -5.04
C ASN A 11 6.61 -12.43 -4.30
N THR A 12 5.99 -11.27 -4.10
CA THR A 12 6.62 -10.19 -3.35
C THR A 12 6.56 -10.50 -1.85
N SER A 13 7.66 -10.31 -1.11
CA SER A 13 7.71 -10.58 0.34
C SER A 13 7.20 -9.42 1.20
N MET A 14 7.09 -8.24 0.60
CA MET A 14 6.64 -7.01 1.26
C MET A 14 5.67 -6.25 0.36
N GLN A 15 4.50 -5.89 0.89
CA GLN A 15 3.51 -5.10 0.18
C GLN A 15 3.07 -3.93 1.05
N ILE A 16 2.82 -2.76 0.44
CA ILE A 16 2.27 -1.58 1.11
C ILE A 16 1.02 -1.16 0.36
N LEU A 17 -0.12 -1.22 1.03
CA LEU A 17 -1.41 -0.78 0.50
C LEU A 17 -1.77 0.56 1.13
N LEU A 18 -1.71 1.63 0.33
CA LEU A 18 -2.25 2.95 0.68
C LEU A 18 -3.77 2.96 0.50
N LYS A 19 -4.41 4.12 0.69
CA LYS A 19 -5.84 4.30 0.42
C LYS A 19 -6.24 3.78 -0.97
N GLN A 20 -7.28 2.95 -1.02
CA GLN A 20 -7.76 2.29 -2.24
C GLN A 20 -9.12 2.84 -2.68
N ASN A 21 -9.44 2.70 -3.97
CA ASN A 21 -10.78 2.97 -4.47
C ASN A 21 -11.75 1.92 -3.91
N PRO A 22 -12.89 2.31 -3.31
CA PRO A 22 -13.88 1.35 -2.81
C PRO A 22 -14.33 0.32 -3.83
N ASN A 23 -14.35 0.67 -5.12
CA ASN A 23 -14.76 -0.19 -6.22
C ASN A 23 -13.69 -1.24 -6.59
N GLU A 24 -12.48 -1.17 -6.04
CA GLU A 24 -11.36 -2.08 -6.35
C GLU A 24 -11.02 -3.00 -5.18
N LEU A 25 -11.62 -2.76 -3.99
CA LEU A 25 -11.32 -3.52 -2.77
C LEU A 25 -11.68 -5.01 -2.87
N HIS A 26 -12.68 -5.39 -3.69
CA HIS A 26 -13.03 -6.80 -3.89
C HIS A 26 -11.97 -7.56 -4.70
N TYR A 27 -11.26 -6.88 -5.59
CA TYR A 27 -10.13 -7.49 -6.30
C TYR A 27 -8.94 -7.72 -5.36
N LEU A 28 -8.67 -6.76 -4.46
CA LEU A 28 -7.61 -6.90 -3.47
C LEU A 28 -7.90 -8.00 -2.45
N GLU A 29 -9.16 -8.25 -2.12
CA GLU A 29 -9.58 -9.39 -1.31
C GLU A 29 -9.24 -10.73 -1.99
N ALA A 30 -9.54 -10.86 -3.27
CA ALA A 30 -9.25 -12.07 -4.03
C ALA A 30 -7.74 -12.33 -4.19
N VAL A 31 -6.93 -11.27 -4.36
CA VAL A 31 -5.49 -11.40 -4.64
C VAL A 31 -4.64 -11.44 -3.37
N LEU A 32 -4.99 -10.67 -2.33
CA LEU A 32 -4.16 -10.48 -1.14
C LEU A 32 -4.78 -11.05 0.16
N GLY A 33 -6.01 -11.56 0.11
CA GLY A 33 -6.68 -12.10 1.28
C GLY A 33 -6.88 -11.06 2.38
N ILE A 34 -7.33 -9.85 2.00
CA ILE A 34 -7.62 -8.78 2.94
C ILE A 34 -8.98 -9.01 3.62
N THR A 35 -9.07 -8.77 4.92
CA THR A 35 -10.30 -8.92 5.69
C THR A 35 -11.24 -7.73 5.51
N GLU A 36 -12.51 -7.88 5.88
CA GLU A 36 -13.46 -6.75 5.92
C GLU A 36 -12.96 -5.57 6.77
N SER A 37 -12.32 -5.86 7.89
CA SER A 37 -11.75 -4.82 8.76
C SER A 37 -10.63 -4.03 8.06
N GLU A 38 -9.77 -4.74 7.33
CA GLU A 38 -8.68 -4.15 6.53
C GLU A 38 -9.22 -3.34 5.35
N LYS A 39 -10.30 -3.79 4.70
CA LYS A 39 -11.00 -3.02 3.66
C LYS A 39 -11.57 -1.72 4.21
N GLY A 40 -12.16 -1.76 5.41
CA GLY A 40 -12.63 -0.57 6.11
C GLY A 40 -11.51 0.44 6.33
N LEU A 41 -10.36 -0.03 6.82
CA LEU A 41 -9.17 0.78 7.05
C LEU A 41 -8.64 1.40 5.75
N LEU A 42 -8.51 0.62 4.68
CA LEU A 42 -8.05 1.11 3.37
C LEU A 42 -9.01 2.12 2.72
N ARG A 43 -10.30 2.05 3.06
CA ARG A 43 -11.31 3.01 2.60
C ARG A 43 -11.20 4.36 3.31
N THR A 44 -10.92 4.34 4.62
CA THR A 44 -10.86 5.55 5.44
C THR A 44 -9.46 6.12 5.62
N ALA A 45 -8.41 5.39 5.18
CA ALA A 45 -7.01 5.81 5.32
C ALA A 45 -6.77 7.26 4.85
N GLU A 46 -5.99 7.97 5.65
CA GLU A 46 -5.52 9.32 5.33
C GLU A 46 -4.16 9.31 4.62
N ARG A 47 -3.66 10.50 4.25
CA ARG A 47 -2.34 10.64 3.65
C ARG A 47 -1.27 10.06 4.60
N GLY A 48 -0.44 9.18 4.05
CA GLY A 48 0.62 8.49 4.80
C GLY A 48 0.14 7.27 5.58
N GLU A 49 -1.15 6.96 5.67
CA GLU A 49 -1.61 5.71 6.29
C GLU A 49 -1.63 4.58 5.28
N ALA A 50 -1.08 3.44 5.68
CA ALA A 50 -1.04 2.25 4.86
C ALA A 50 -1.20 0.97 5.69
N LEU A 51 -1.67 -0.08 5.02
CA LEU A 51 -1.59 -1.44 5.51
C LEU A 51 -0.35 -2.11 4.89
N MET A 52 0.59 -2.52 5.73
CA MET A 52 1.85 -3.12 5.32
C MET A 52 1.88 -4.61 5.63
N TYR A 53 2.35 -5.38 4.65
CA TYR A 53 2.55 -6.81 4.71
C TYR A 53 4.06 -7.07 4.73
N VAL A 54 4.52 -7.91 5.66
CA VAL A 54 5.92 -8.34 5.75
C VAL A 54 5.93 -9.84 6.02
N GLY A 55 6.14 -10.61 4.96
CA GLY A 55 5.95 -12.06 5.00
C GLY A 55 4.51 -12.41 5.39
N GLN A 56 4.33 -13.01 6.56
CA GLN A 56 3.01 -13.41 7.07
C GLN A 56 2.36 -12.36 7.98
N ASN A 57 3.09 -11.30 8.35
CA ASN A 57 2.61 -10.29 9.27
C ASN A 57 1.92 -9.16 8.51
N LYS A 58 0.84 -8.64 9.09
CA LYS A 58 0.12 -7.46 8.62
C LYS A 58 0.12 -6.40 9.71
N THR A 59 0.41 -5.15 9.36
CA THR A 59 0.41 -4.05 10.34
C THR A 59 -0.01 -2.74 9.70
N LEU A 60 -0.61 -1.86 10.50
CA LEU A 60 -0.91 -0.50 10.07
C LEU A 60 0.30 0.39 10.30
N VAL A 61 0.64 1.20 9.30
CA VAL A 61 1.78 2.11 9.35
C VAL A 61 1.35 3.53 9.00
N LYS A 62 2.01 4.51 9.64
CA LYS A 62 1.97 5.92 9.25
C LYS A 62 3.34 6.30 8.71
N ILE A 63 3.39 6.63 7.43
CA ILE A 63 4.59 7.04 6.72
C ILE A 63 4.64 8.57 6.76
N THR A 64 5.73 9.09 7.30
CA THR A 64 6.03 10.52 7.37
C THR A 64 7.40 10.77 6.74
N ALA A 65 7.51 11.80 5.91
CA ALA A 65 8.80 12.22 5.39
C ALA A 65 9.61 12.90 6.50
N ASN A 66 10.92 12.65 6.53
CA ASN A 66 11.82 13.44 7.35
C ASN A 66 11.98 14.85 6.75
N ASP A 67 12.13 15.88 7.59
CA ASP A 67 12.35 17.26 7.12
C ASP A 67 13.58 17.38 6.20
N PHE A 68 14.64 16.60 6.47
CA PHE A 68 15.83 16.55 5.63
C PHE A 68 15.57 15.87 4.27
N GLU A 69 14.83 14.76 4.27
CA GLU A 69 14.41 14.09 3.03
C GLU A 69 13.53 15.01 2.18
N HIS A 70 12.63 15.76 2.82
CA HIS A 70 11.79 16.72 2.15
C HIS A 70 12.61 17.80 1.45
N GLN A 71 13.61 18.37 2.13
CA GLN A 71 14.52 19.36 1.55
C GLN A 71 15.28 18.81 0.33
N LEU A 72 15.77 17.56 0.40
CA LEU A 72 16.44 16.91 -0.74
C LEU A 72 15.51 16.75 -1.96
N CYS A 73 14.25 16.40 -1.75
CA CYS A 73 13.29 16.22 -2.85
C CYS A 73 12.83 17.54 -3.48
N ILE A 74 12.70 18.63 -2.70
CA ILE A 74 12.27 19.94 -3.22
C ILE A 74 13.42 20.74 -3.84
N SER A 75 14.67 20.52 -3.42
CA SER A 75 15.84 21.23 -3.96
C SER A 75 16.40 20.58 -5.23
N GLY A 76 15.70 19.59 -5.80
CA GLY A 76 16.15 18.75 -6.92
C GLY A 76 15.32 18.88 -8.20
N ALA A 77 14.70 20.03 -8.43
CA ALA A 77 14.13 20.40 -9.73
C ALA A 77 14.36 21.90 -9.94
N GLU A 78 15.62 22.28 -10.17
CA GLU A 78 15.89 23.49 -10.94
C GLU A 78 15.37 23.22 -12.36
N GLU A 79 14.52 24.10 -12.87
CA GLU A 79 14.17 24.16 -14.31
C GLU A 79 15.41 24.47 -15.16
#